data_AF-A0A259K6T8-F1
#
_entry.id   AF-A0A259K6T8-F1
#
_cell.length_a   1.000
_cell.length_b   1.000
_cell.length_c   1.000
_cell.angle_alpha   90.00
_cell.angle_beta   90.00
_cell.angle_gamma   90.00
#
_symmetry.space_group_name_H-M   'P 1'
#
loop_
_entity.id
_entity.type
_entity.pdbx_description
1 polymer ?
#
loop_
_entity_poly.entity_id
_entity_poly.type
_entity_poly.pdbx_seq_one_letter_code
_entity_poly.pdbx_strand_id
1 'polypeptide(L)'
;MSKTATRDILKLLAFEEDWKAMADEQPGYLANLGNITLKANQVTGFAFRSVFLFTGTASNGRSMKMIQFELPLHVESFEQGVALIVRGIGPEFEPSKPSPWFALGRECEDRLPAFVK
;
A
#
# COMPACT_ATOMS: atom_id res chain seq x y z
N MET A 1 23.18 -2.70 1.13
CA MET A 1 21.84 -3.24 1.48
C MET A 1 21.02 -3.32 0.21
N SER A 2 20.44 -4.49 -0.10
CA SER A 2 19.57 -4.64 -1.28
C SER A 2 18.23 -3.98 -1.00
N LYS A 3 17.78 -3.09 -1.87
CA LYS A 3 16.42 -2.54 -1.78
C LYS A 3 15.41 -3.60 -2.23
N THR A 4 14.19 -3.53 -1.71
CA THR A 4 13.08 -4.42 -2.10
C THR A 4 12.16 -3.68 -3.07
N ALA A 5 11.83 -4.29 -4.20
CA ALA A 5 10.89 -3.70 -5.14
C ALA A 5 9.47 -3.74 -4.55
N THR A 6 8.75 -2.62 -4.61
CA THR A 6 7.37 -2.50 -4.10
C THR A 6 6.44 -3.49 -4.80
N ARG A 7 6.68 -3.77 -6.08
CA ARG A 7 5.96 -4.79 -6.86
C ARG A 7 6.05 -6.19 -6.23
N ASP A 8 7.21 -6.58 -5.72
CA ASP A 8 7.40 -7.88 -5.08
C ASP A 8 6.67 -7.95 -3.74
N ILE A 9 6.64 -6.83 -3.00
CA ILE A 9 5.87 -6.71 -1.76
C ILE A 9 4.38 -6.93 -2.07
N LEU A 10 3.81 -6.25 -3.07
CA LEU A 10 2.40 -6.40 -3.43
C LEU A 10 2.04 -7.86 -3.77
N LYS A 11 2.92 -8.57 -4.47
CA LYS A 11 2.74 -10.00 -4.77
C LYS A 11 2.79 -10.86 -3.51
N LEU A 12 3.76 -10.61 -2.61
CA LEU A 12 3.87 -11.32 -1.32
C LEU A 12 2.67 -11.06 -0.41
N LEU A 13 2.07 -9.87 -0.49
CA LEU A 13 0.83 -9.51 0.21
C LEU A 13 -0.44 -10.10 -0.42
N ALA A 14 -0.29 -10.87 -1.50
CA ALA A 14 -1.38 -11.47 -2.27
C ALA A 14 -2.39 -10.42 -2.81
N PHE A 15 -1.90 -9.25 -3.22
CA PHE A 15 -2.73 -8.35 -4.03
C PHE A 15 -3.04 -9.03 -5.37
N GLU A 16 -4.28 -8.92 -5.82
CA GLU A 16 -4.74 -9.45 -7.09
C GLU A 16 -4.22 -8.56 -8.23
N GLU A 17 -3.72 -9.17 -9.31
CA GLU A 17 -3.27 -8.44 -10.48
C GLU A 17 -4.48 -7.87 -11.25
N ASP A 18 -4.45 -6.56 -11.53
CA ASP A 18 -5.42 -5.87 -12.37
C ASP A 18 -4.75 -5.43 -13.68
N TRP A 19 -4.91 -6.27 -14.72
CA TRP A 19 -4.41 -6.01 -16.07
C TRP A 19 -5.21 -4.97 -16.85
N LYS A 20 -6.34 -4.50 -16.30
CA LYS A 20 -7.17 -3.45 -16.89
C LYS A 20 -6.89 -2.09 -16.25
N ALA A 21 -6.04 -2.04 -15.21
CA ALA A 21 -5.65 -0.80 -14.57
C ALA A 21 -4.98 0.14 -15.58
N MET A 22 -5.23 1.44 -15.47
CA MET A 22 -4.42 2.43 -16.20
C MET A 22 -3.12 2.64 -15.40
N ALA A 23 -2.04 2.03 -15.87
CA ALA A 23 -0.71 2.10 -15.25
C ALA A 23 0.35 2.27 -16.34
N ASP A 24 1.43 2.99 -16.00
CA ASP A 24 2.61 3.14 -16.87
C ASP A 24 3.29 1.78 -17.08
N GLU A 25 3.23 0.90 -16.08
CA GLU A 25 3.71 -0.49 -16.15
C GLU A 25 2.71 -1.47 -15.54
N GLN A 26 2.24 -2.42 -16.37
CA GLN A 26 1.29 -3.46 -15.99
C GLN A 26 1.95 -4.63 -15.22
N PRO A 27 1.17 -5.40 -14.43
CA PRO A 27 -0.20 -5.12 -14.03
C PRO A 27 -0.27 -4.03 -12.95
N GLY A 28 -1.47 -3.46 -12.77
CA GLY A 28 -1.85 -2.83 -11.50
C GLY A 28 -2.18 -3.90 -10.45
N TYR A 29 -2.49 -3.48 -9.23
CA TYR A 29 -2.77 -4.39 -8.12
C TYR A 29 -3.98 -3.96 -7.32
N LEU A 30 -4.77 -4.91 -6.83
CA LEU A 30 -5.97 -4.69 -6.03
C LEU A 30 -5.92 -5.52 -4.74
N ALA A 31 -6.29 -4.93 -3.61
CA ALA A 31 -6.60 -5.65 -2.39
C ALA A 31 -7.98 -5.24 -1.86
N ASN A 32 -8.77 -6.24 -1.47
CA ASN A 32 -10.08 -6.04 -0.83
C ASN A 32 -10.09 -6.74 0.53
N LEU A 33 -9.95 -5.95 1.59
CA LEU A 33 -9.92 -6.40 2.98
C LEU A 33 -11.30 -6.29 3.65
N GLY A 34 -12.36 -6.27 2.83
CA GLY A 34 -13.75 -6.12 3.25
C GLY A 34 -14.17 -4.65 3.27
N ASN A 35 -13.96 -3.97 4.40
CA ASN A 35 -14.24 -2.54 4.55
C ASN A 35 -13.13 -1.61 4.03
N ILE A 36 -12.02 -2.18 3.55
CA ILE A 36 -10.90 -1.46 2.96
C ILE A 36 -10.70 -1.98 1.54
N THR A 37 -10.68 -1.08 0.57
CA THR A 37 -10.27 -1.36 -0.81
C THR A 37 -9.04 -0.54 -1.14
N LEU A 38 -8.04 -1.19 -1.75
CA LEU A 38 -6.80 -0.56 -2.18
C LEU A 38 -6.49 -0.97 -3.60
N LYS A 39 -6.12 0.01 -4.41
CA LYS A 39 -5.54 -0.15 -5.74
C LYS A 39 -4.14 0.43 -5.72
N ALA A 40 -3.18 -0.29 -6.29
CA ALA A 40 -1.80 0.18 -6.42
C ALA A 40 -1.39 0.12 -7.89
N ASN A 41 -1.09 1.27 -8.47
CA ASN A 41 -0.72 1.39 -9.87
C ASN A 41 0.65 2.06 -9.98
N GLN A 42 1.51 1.52 -10.83
CA GLN A 42 2.77 2.18 -11.16
C GLN A 42 2.48 3.33 -12.13
N VAL A 43 2.78 4.55 -11.72
CA VAL A 43 2.51 5.78 -12.48
C VAL A 43 3.64 6.78 -12.29
N THR A 44 3.65 7.82 -13.11
CA THR A 44 4.48 9.00 -12.93
C THR A 44 3.83 9.91 -11.87
N GLY A 45 4.46 10.03 -10.70
CA GLY A 45 3.96 10.84 -9.57
C GLY A 45 4.20 12.34 -9.75
N PHE A 46 3.77 13.13 -8.76
CA PHE A 46 3.83 14.61 -8.83
C PHE A 46 5.23 15.20 -8.99
N ALA A 47 6.26 14.48 -8.53
CA ALA A 47 7.65 14.88 -8.68
C ALA A 47 8.28 14.45 -10.02
N PHE A 48 7.47 14.04 -11.02
CA PHE A 48 7.91 13.47 -12.30
C PHE A 48 8.84 12.26 -12.14
N ARG A 49 8.56 11.42 -11.15
CA ARG A 49 9.28 10.18 -10.87
C ARG A 49 8.30 9.03 -10.84
N SER A 50 8.73 7.86 -11.30
CA SER A 50 7.92 6.65 -11.21
C SER A 50 7.72 6.25 -9.75
N VAL A 51 6.46 6.00 -9.38
CA VAL A 51 6.00 5.62 -8.05
C VAL A 51 4.90 4.57 -8.16
N PHE A 52 4.59 3.89 -7.05
CA PHE A 52 3.31 3.23 -6.89
C PHE A 52 2.33 4.19 -6.22
N LEU A 53 1.31 4.58 -6.95
CA LEU A 53 0.18 5.35 -6.42
C LEU A 53 -0.83 4.37 -5.83
N PHE A 54 -1.09 4.51 -4.53
CA PHE A 54 -2.12 3.80 -3.81
C PHE A 54 -3.37 4.67 -3.75
N THR A 55 -4.51 4.10 -4.13
CA THR A 55 -5.82 4.74 -4.05
C THR A 55 -6.86 3.78 -3.53
N GLY A 56 -7.95 4.29 -2.97
CA GLY A 56 -9.07 3.44 -2.59
C GLY A 56 -9.95 4.06 -1.52
N THR A 57 -10.61 3.21 -0.75
CA THR A 57 -11.50 3.64 0.33
C THR A 57 -11.32 2.78 1.56
N ALA A 58 -11.47 3.40 2.73
CA ALA A 58 -11.63 2.73 4.00
C ALA A 58 -12.94 3.19 4.63
N SER A 59 -13.67 2.29 5.26
CA SER A 59 -14.84 2.65 6.05
C SER A 59 -14.92 1.87 7.36
N ASN A 60 -15.57 2.45 8.33
CA ASN A 60 -16.03 1.76 9.53
C ASN A 60 -17.48 2.20 9.81
N GLY A 61 -18.08 1.76 10.92
CA GLY A 61 -19.48 2.09 11.23
C GLY A 61 -19.77 3.58 11.46
N ARG A 62 -18.75 4.45 11.52
CA ARG A 62 -18.87 5.87 11.86
C ARG A 62 -18.18 6.82 10.87
N SER A 63 -17.26 6.34 10.06
CA SER A 63 -16.49 7.15 9.12
C SER A 63 -16.19 6.43 7.81
N MET A 64 -15.97 7.22 6.76
CA MET A 64 -15.43 6.79 5.48
C MET A 64 -14.29 7.73 5.11
N LYS A 65 -13.23 7.18 4.52
CA LYS A 65 -12.05 7.91 4.08
C LYS A 65 -11.67 7.48 2.66
N MET A 66 -11.28 8.45 1.86
CA MET A 66 -10.59 8.19 0.60
C MET A 66 -9.10 7.97 0.90
N ILE A 67 -8.57 6.83 0.47
CA ILE A 67 -7.14 6.53 0.60
C ILE A 67 -6.44 7.07 -0.65
N GLN A 68 -5.38 7.85 -0.45
CA GLN A 68 -4.49 8.28 -1.52
C GLN A 68 -3.09 8.56 -0.96
N PHE A 69 -2.08 7.81 -1.42
CA PHE A 69 -0.69 8.04 -1.06
C PHE A 69 0.26 7.41 -2.10
N GLU A 70 1.52 7.80 -2.09
CA GLU A 70 2.54 7.29 -3.02
C GLU A 70 3.62 6.52 -2.26
N LEU A 71 4.12 5.43 -2.85
CA LEU A 71 5.33 4.75 -2.43
C LEU A 71 6.37 4.75 -3.55
N PRO A 72 7.67 4.81 -3.22
CA PRO A 72 8.73 4.63 -4.21
C PRO A 72 8.65 3.22 -4.84
N LEU A 73 9.21 3.05 -6.04
CA LEU A 73 9.31 1.71 -6.66
C LEU A 73 10.13 0.71 -5.86
N HIS A 74 11.00 1.22 -4.98
CA HIS A 74 11.86 0.42 -4.11
C HIS A 74 11.87 1.00 -2.70
N VAL A 75 11.73 0.14 -1.71
CA VAL A 75 11.83 0.44 -0.28
C VAL A 75 13.04 -0.26 0.33
N GLU A 76 13.41 0.08 1.56
CA GLU A 76 14.61 -0.48 2.20
C GLU A 76 14.45 -1.94 2.61
N SER A 77 13.22 -2.35 2.92
CA SER A 77 12.88 -3.72 3.36
C SER A 77 11.40 -4.02 3.12
N PHE A 78 11.05 -5.30 3.18
CA PHE A 78 9.66 -5.76 3.13
C PHE A 78 8.84 -5.13 4.27
N GLU A 79 9.35 -5.18 5.50
CA GLU A 79 8.71 -4.67 6.71
C GLU A 79 8.40 -3.17 6.60
N GLN A 80 9.35 -2.39 6.08
CA GLN A 80 9.14 -0.98 5.83
C GLN A 80 8.04 -0.74 4.79
N GLY A 81 8.02 -1.51 3.69
CA GLY A 81 6.98 -1.38 2.68
C GLY A 81 5.59 -1.68 3.23
N VAL A 82 5.45 -2.76 4.01
CA VAL A 82 4.17 -3.13 4.64
C VAL A 82 3.73 -2.07 5.65
N ALA A 83 4.64 -1.56 6.49
CA ALA A 83 4.34 -0.50 7.44
C ALA A 83 3.89 0.80 6.74
N LEU A 84 4.53 1.17 5.63
CA LEU A 84 4.16 2.33 4.83
C LEU A 84 2.75 2.19 4.22
N ILE A 85 2.39 0.99 3.73
CA ILE A 85 1.04 0.72 3.21
C ILE A 85 0.01 0.88 4.32
N VAL A 86 0.23 0.26 5.49
CA VAL A 86 -0.70 0.32 6.63
C VAL A 86 -0.85 1.75 7.15
N ARG A 87 0.24 2.51 7.24
CA ARG A 87 0.19 3.94 7.60
C ARG A 87 -0.63 4.75 6.59
N GLY A 88 -0.48 4.48 5.29
CA GLY A 88 -1.23 5.16 4.23
C GLY A 88 -2.74 4.92 4.31
N ILE A 89 -3.17 3.77 4.82
CA ILE A 89 -4.58 3.48 5.13
C ILE A 89 -5.06 4.33 6.32
N GLY A 90 -4.27 4.33 7.40
CA GLY A 90 -4.51 5.12 8.62
C GLY A 90 -4.80 4.28 9.87
N PRO A 91 -4.54 4.82 11.07
CA PRO A 91 -4.74 4.12 12.35
C PRO A 91 -6.20 3.81 12.70
N GLU A 92 -7.14 4.57 12.17
CA GLU A 92 -8.56 4.50 12.51
C GLU A 92 -9.37 3.39 11.79
N PHE A 93 -8.73 2.65 10.88
CA PHE A 93 -9.37 1.57 10.11
C PHE A 93 -8.67 0.25 10.37
N GLU A 94 -9.49 -0.77 10.64
CA GLU A 94 -9.06 -2.18 10.76
C GLU A 94 -9.79 -2.99 9.68
N PRO A 95 -9.11 -3.94 9.03
CA PRO A 95 -9.71 -4.77 7.99
C PRO A 95 -10.76 -5.71 8.60
N SER A 96 -11.93 -5.79 7.97
CA SER A 96 -12.99 -6.70 8.39
C SER A 96 -12.76 -8.14 7.90
N LYS A 97 -11.87 -8.33 6.92
CA LYS A 97 -11.37 -9.66 6.52
C LYS A 97 -9.98 -9.93 7.13
N PRO A 98 -9.71 -11.19 7.53
CA PRO A 98 -8.38 -11.57 8.01
C PRO A 98 -7.27 -11.20 7.02
N SER A 99 -6.34 -10.35 7.46
CA SER A 99 -5.27 -9.80 6.63
C SER A 99 -3.97 -9.80 7.46
N PRO A 100 -3.23 -10.93 7.55
CA PRO A 100 -2.10 -11.08 8.48
C PRO A 100 -1.01 -10.02 8.33
N TRP A 101 -0.78 -9.56 7.09
CA TRP A 101 0.19 -8.52 6.81
C TRP A 101 -0.19 -7.15 7.38
N PHE A 102 -1.49 -6.90 7.62
CA PHE A 102 -1.93 -5.63 8.19
C PHE A 102 -1.45 -5.49 9.64
N ALA A 103 -1.60 -6.56 10.43
CA ALA A 103 -1.06 -6.62 11.79
C ALA A 103 0.47 -6.50 11.79
N LEU A 104 1.16 -7.18 10.88
CA LEU A 104 2.61 -7.05 10.72
C LEU A 104 3.03 -5.60 10.43
N GLY A 105 2.30 -4.90 9.55
CA GLY A 105 2.58 -3.50 9.24
C GLY A 105 2.43 -2.57 10.44
N ARG A 106 1.45 -2.83 11.33
CA ARG A 106 1.29 -2.12 12.61
C ARG A 106 2.49 -2.35 13.53
N GLU A 107 2.93 -3.60 13.66
CA GLU A 107 4.09 -3.95 14.49
C GLU A 107 5.40 -3.35 13.95
N CYS A 108 5.47 -3.09 12.65
CA CYS A 108 6.63 -2.54 11.98
C CYS A 108 6.63 -1.00 11.87
N GLU A 109 5.77 -0.27 12.58
CA GLU A 109 5.76 1.21 12.55
C GLU A 109 7.13 1.83 12.90
N ASP A 110 7.92 1.15 13.73
CA ASP A 110 9.28 1.59 14.05
C ASP A 110 10.26 1.56 12.87
N ARG A 111 9.94 0.82 11.80
CA ARG A 111 10.71 0.71 10.55
C ARG A 111 10.42 1.83 9.56
N LEU A 112 9.46 2.70 9.87
CA LEU A 112 9.16 3.86 9.03
C LEU A 112 10.36 4.80 8.96
N PRO A 113 10.63 5.43 7.79
CA PRO A 113 11.67 6.45 7.68
C PRO A 113 11.42 7.61 8.64
N ALA A 114 12.48 8.23 9.17
CA ALA A 114 12.38 9.32 10.15
C ALA A 114 11.57 10.54 9.66
N PHE A 115 11.57 10.80 8.34
CA PHE A 115 10.79 11.89 7.73
C PHE A 115 9.30 11.52 7.51
N VAL A 116 8.95 10.24 7.69
CA VAL A 116 7.57 9.74 7.60
C VAL A 116 6.95 9.58 8.99
N LYS A 117 7.74 9.37 10.05
CA LYS A 117 7.27 9.16 11.43
C LYS A 117 6.40 10.31 11.93
#